data_AF-X1ELI7-F1
#
_entry.id   AF-X1ELI7-F1
#
_cell.length_a   1.000
_cell.length_b   1.000
_cell.length_c   1.000
_cell.angle_alpha   90.00
_cell.angle_beta   90.00
_cell.angle_gamma   90.00
#
_symmetry.space_group_name_H-M   'P 1'
#
loop_
_entity.id
_entity.type
_entity.pdbx_description
1 polymer ?
#
loop_
_entity_poly.entity_id
_entity_poly.type
_entity_poly.pdbx_seq_one_letter_code
_entity_poly.pdbx_strand_id
1 'polypeptide(L)'
;MAFAIITEKYPEGAVKTLRTTVFPPPAELEEQARRVDAYLDKYVSQIEQKLIKMKLLAESLPRAGQAKGSAQLWYELGNELMKLCRKFNVINSRERRWLWEAIENLYATDRIKRARRGRTRNHFEYCHRLAHFPKDLVLALNWSEWSTFFDSLTVREEPRVDKWLCLKAKESWKINRLFFRRFTENLNKRIRYKDTSVLSDKELFQLYDEVWSKTKRNIPAKKSH
;
A
#
# COMPACT_ATOMS: atom_id res chain seq x y z
N MET A 1 6.77 -23.38 0.39
CA MET A 1 7.49 -23.00 -0.86
C MET A 1 8.29 -21.75 -0.55
N ALA A 2 9.57 -21.69 -0.91
CA ALA A 2 10.37 -20.48 -0.73
C ALA A 2 10.10 -19.51 -1.89
N PHE A 3 9.88 -18.23 -1.58
CA PHE A 3 9.63 -17.20 -2.58
C PHE A 3 10.86 -16.28 -2.70
N ALA A 4 11.49 -16.27 -3.87
CA ALA A 4 12.72 -15.52 -4.12
C ALA A 4 12.43 -14.25 -4.94
N ILE A 5 12.84 -13.09 -4.44
CA ILE A 5 12.95 -11.85 -5.23
C ILE A 5 14.20 -11.07 -4.79
N ILE A 6 15.11 -10.79 -5.73
CA ILE A 6 16.21 -9.82 -5.61
C ILE A 6 15.83 -8.55 -6.38
N THR A 7 16.28 -7.41 -5.85
CA THR A 7 16.67 -6.25 -6.64
C THR A 7 18.13 -5.94 -6.36
N GLU A 8 19.01 -6.29 -7.29
CA GLU A 8 20.44 -5.99 -7.25
C GLU A 8 20.92 -5.85 -8.69
N LYS A 9 21.66 -4.78 -8.96
CA LYS A 9 21.96 -4.31 -10.31
C LYS A 9 23.40 -4.64 -10.63
N TYR A 10 23.62 -5.70 -11.43
CA TYR A 10 24.96 -6.07 -11.88
C TYR A 10 25.53 -4.99 -12.84
N PRO A 11 26.87 -4.79 -12.86
CA PRO A 11 27.50 -3.78 -13.70
C PRO A 11 27.27 -3.97 -15.21
N GLU A 12 26.92 -5.20 -15.64
CA GLU A 12 26.62 -5.54 -17.05
C GLU A 12 25.15 -5.34 -17.44
N GLY A 13 24.33 -4.70 -16.59
CA GLY A 13 22.97 -4.25 -16.95
C GLY A 13 21.86 -5.30 -16.88
N ALA A 14 22.18 -6.60 -16.81
CA ALA A 14 21.19 -7.65 -16.57
C ALA A 14 20.73 -7.67 -15.09
N VAL A 15 19.46 -7.36 -14.84
CA VAL A 15 18.85 -7.49 -13.51
C VAL A 15 18.10 -8.82 -13.44
N LYS A 16 18.38 -9.65 -12.42
CA LYS A 16 17.73 -10.95 -12.18
C LYS A 16 17.04 -10.99 -10.81
N THR A 17 15.88 -11.63 -10.74
CA THR A 17 14.90 -11.57 -9.63
C THR A 17 15.00 -12.75 -8.64
N LEU A 18 16.13 -13.01 -7.97
CA LEU A 18 16.29 -14.18 -7.06
C LEU A 18 17.17 -13.93 -5.82
N ARG A 19 16.60 -13.76 -4.61
CA ARG A 19 17.41 -13.78 -3.34
C ARG A 19 17.48 -15.20 -2.78
N THR A 20 18.68 -15.66 -2.49
CA THR A 20 18.97 -16.99 -1.92
C THR A 20 20.04 -16.85 -0.83
N THR A 21 19.97 -17.69 0.21
CA THR A 21 21.06 -17.87 1.19
C THR A 21 22.10 -18.89 0.74
N VAL A 22 21.79 -19.66 -0.31
CA VAL A 22 22.66 -20.67 -0.94
C VAL A 22 23.14 -20.12 -2.27
N PHE A 23 24.46 -19.98 -2.43
CA PHE A 23 25.08 -19.51 -3.68
C PHE A 23 25.98 -20.62 -4.26
N PRO A 24 25.88 -20.94 -5.57
CA PRO A 24 24.95 -20.40 -6.55
C PRO A 24 23.48 -20.79 -6.27
N PRO A 25 22.50 -20.03 -6.77
CA PRO A 25 21.10 -20.42 -6.66
C PRO A 25 20.80 -21.74 -7.39
N PRO A 26 19.95 -22.62 -6.82
CA PRO A 26 19.39 -23.75 -7.54
C PRO A 26 18.70 -23.35 -8.85
N ALA A 27 18.88 -24.16 -9.90
CA ALA A 27 18.35 -23.89 -11.25
C ALA A 27 16.81 -23.70 -11.26
N GLU A 28 16.09 -24.42 -10.40
CA GLU A 28 14.63 -24.27 -10.22
C GLU A 28 14.23 -22.86 -9.77
N LEU A 29 15.01 -22.25 -8.87
CA LEU A 29 14.77 -20.88 -8.40
C LEU A 29 15.14 -19.85 -9.48
N GLU A 30 16.16 -20.11 -10.31
CA GLU A 30 16.45 -19.27 -11.48
C GLU A 30 15.31 -19.30 -12.51
N GLU A 31 14.79 -20.48 -12.80
CA GLU A 31 13.68 -20.64 -13.75
C GLU A 31 12.38 -20.00 -13.21
N GLN A 32 12.09 -20.17 -11.91
CA GLN A 32 10.98 -19.48 -11.26
C GLN A 32 11.14 -17.96 -11.31
N ALA A 33 12.35 -17.43 -11.05
CA ALA A 33 12.65 -16.01 -11.13
C ALA A 33 12.41 -15.43 -12.53
N ARG A 34 12.92 -16.10 -13.58
CA ARG A 34 12.71 -15.71 -14.99
C ARG A 34 11.23 -15.71 -15.38
N ARG A 35 10.44 -16.69 -14.90
CA ARG A 35 8.98 -16.73 -15.13
C ARG A 35 8.24 -15.59 -14.46
N VAL A 36 8.65 -15.18 -13.25
CA VAL A 36 8.09 -14.02 -12.56
C VAL A 36 8.45 -12.74 -13.32
N ASP A 37 9.72 -12.56 -13.68
CA ASP A 37 10.24 -11.41 -14.42
C ASP A 37 9.49 -11.17 -15.75
N ALA A 38 9.47 -12.18 -16.62
CA ALA A 38 8.78 -12.12 -17.92
C ALA A 38 7.24 -11.97 -17.80
N TYR A 39 6.65 -12.32 -16.66
CA TYR A 39 5.25 -12.04 -16.37
C TYR A 39 5.05 -10.60 -15.90
N LEU A 40 5.92 -10.08 -15.03
CA LEU A 40 5.82 -8.73 -14.47
C LEU A 40 5.94 -7.65 -15.55
N ASP A 41 6.89 -7.78 -16.47
CA ASP A 41 7.07 -6.88 -17.61
C ASP A 41 5.75 -6.68 -18.40
N LYS A 42 5.14 -7.79 -18.80
CA LYS A 42 3.86 -7.80 -19.54
C LYS A 42 2.69 -7.34 -18.67
N TYR A 43 2.63 -7.80 -17.42
CA TYR A 43 1.48 -7.56 -16.55
C TYR A 43 1.41 -6.13 -16.02
N VAL A 44 2.55 -5.52 -15.64
CA VAL A 44 2.59 -4.11 -15.23
C VAL A 44 2.21 -3.20 -16.39
N SER A 45 2.72 -3.47 -17.60
CA SER A 45 2.30 -2.79 -18.83
C SER A 45 0.79 -2.91 -19.08
N GLN A 46 0.19 -4.10 -18.87
CA GLN A 46 -1.25 -4.32 -18.99
C GLN A 46 -2.06 -3.56 -17.92
N ILE A 47 -1.55 -3.44 -16.68
CA ILE A 47 -2.18 -2.63 -15.63
C ILE A 47 -2.23 -1.17 -16.04
N GLU A 48 -1.11 -0.59 -16.50
CA GLU A 48 -1.08 0.81 -16.93
C GLU A 48 -2.06 1.07 -18.07
N GLN A 49 -2.09 0.20 -19.09
CA GLN A 49 -3.05 0.27 -20.20
C GLN A 49 -4.51 0.14 -19.74
N LYS A 50 -4.79 -0.72 -18.75
CA LYS A 50 -6.14 -0.82 -18.16
C LYS A 50 -6.54 0.48 -17.45
N LEU A 51 -5.63 1.06 -16.65
CA LEU A 51 -5.91 2.29 -15.89
C LEU A 51 -6.07 3.52 -16.82
N ILE A 52 -5.37 3.54 -17.96
CA ILE A 52 -5.59 4.51 -19.05
C ILE A 52 -7.00 4.34 -19.65
N LYS A 53 -7.39 3.11 -20.03
CA LYS A 53 -8.74 2.82 -20.56
C LYS A 53 -9.87 3.19 -19.58
N MET A 54 -9.62 3.06 -18.28
CA MET A 54 -10.53 3.50 -17.21
C MET A 54 -10.52 5.03 -16.97
N LYS A 55 -9.75 5.81 -17.74
CA LYS A 55 -9.55 7.26 -17.58
C LYS A 55 -9.00 7.67 -16.20
N LEU A 56 -8.31 6.76 -15.52
CA LEU A 56 -7.67 7.00 -14.21
C LEU A 56 -6.20 7.43 -14.36
N LEU A 57 -5.57 7.10 -15.50
CA LEU A 57 -4.29 7.63 -15.95
C LEU A 57 -4.46 8.43 -17.25
N ALA A 58 -3.57 9.40 -17.45
CA ALA A 58 -3.42 10.05 -18.76
C ALA A 58 -2.66 9.14 -19.74
N GLU A 59 -2.90 9.33 -21.03
CA GLU A 59 -2.16 8.67 -22.12
C GLU A 59 -0.72 9.17 -22.27
N SER A 60 -0.45 10.41 -21.86
CA SER A 60 0.89 10.98 -21.72
C SER A 60 1.47 10.77 -20.31
N LEU A 61 2.81 10.78 -20.21
CA LEU A 61 3.49 10.78 -18.91
C LEU A 61 3.18 12.08 -18.15
N PRO A 62 2.91 12.02 -16.82
CA PRO A 62 2.56 13.20 -16.05
C PRO A 62 3.74 14.18 -15.97
N ARG A 63 3.49 15.45 -16.26
CA ARG A 63 4.52 16.50 -16.12
C ARG A 63 4.88 16.69 -14.65
N ALA A 64 6.10 17.16 -14.39
CA ALA A 64 6.51 17.59 -13.05
C ALA A 64 5.51 18.61 -12.48
N GLY A 65 5.04 18.39 -11.25
CA GLY A 65 4.05 19.25 -10.59
C GLY A 65 2.56 18.91 -10.82
N GLN A 66 2.19 18.05 -11.79
CA GLN A 66 0.79 17.64 -11.93
C GLN A 66 0.28 16.81 -10.73
N ALA A 67 -1.01 16.94 -10.41
CA ALA A 67 -1.67 16.22 -9.33
C ALA A 67 -1.64 14.70 -9.60
N LYS A 68 -0.70 14.00 -8.96
CA LYS A 68 -0.47 12.57 -9.16
C LYS A 68 -1.57 11.73 -8.48
N GLY A 69 -2.64 11.44 -9.22
CA GLY A 69 -3.57 10.32 -9.02
C GLY A 69 -4.57 10.41 -7.85
N SER A 70 -5.81 10.02 -8.12
CA SER A 70 -6.91 9.93 -7.15
C SER A 70 -6.82 8.70 -6.25
N ALA A 71 -7.58 8.66 -5.15
CA ALA A 71 -7.72 7.45 -4.32
C ALA A 71 -8.26 6.26 -5.14
N GLN A 72 -9.15 6.52 -6.11
CA GLN A 72 -9.68 5.52 -7.04
C GLN A 72 -8.59 4.89 -7.91
N LEU A 73 -7.66 5.69 -8.47
CA LEU A 73 -6.54 5.15 -9.25
C LEU A 73 -5.70 4.16 -8.43
N TRP A 74 -5.34 4.55 -7.21
CA TRP A 74 -4.48 3.75 -6.34
C TRP A 74 -5.20 2.52 -5.76
N TYR A 75 -6.52 2.59 -5.59
CA TYR A 75 -7.38 1.44 -5.27
C TYR A 75 -7.39 0.41 -6.40
N GLU A 76 -7.64 0.84 -7.64
CA GLU A 76 -7.69 -0.09 -8.78
C GLU A 76 -6.30 -0.66 -9.14
N LEU A 77 -5.23 0.13 -8.98
CA LEU A 77 -3.86 -0.41 -9.01
C LEU A 77 -3.68 -1.49 -7.93
N GLY A 78 -4.07 -1.21 -6.68
CA GLY A 78 -4.02 -2.16 -5.58
C GLY A 78 -4.77 -3.47 -5.85
N ASN A 79 -5.94 -3.42 -6.50
CA ASN A 79 -6.70 -4.61 -6.90
C ASN A 79 -5.91 -5.52 -7.85
N GLU A 80 -5.16 -4.95 -8.80
CA GLU A 80 -4.33 -5.73 -9.73
C GLU A 80 -3.06 -6.27 -9.06
N LEU A 81 -2.49 -5.54 -8.09
CA LEU A 81 -1.40 -6.01 -7.23
C LEU A 81 -1.83 -7.16 -6.31
N MET A 82 -3.07 -7.13 -5.79
CA MET A 82 -3.64 -8.25 -5.02
C MET A 82 -3.75 -9.54 -5.85
N LYS A 83 -4.18 -9.43 -7.11
CA LYS A 83 -4.23 -10.59 -8.03
C LYS A 83 -2.84 -11.14 -8.31
N LEU A 84 -1.85 -10.27 -8.47
CA LEU A 84 -0.45 -10.64 -8.64
C LEU A 84 0.07 -11.42 -7.42
N CYS A 85 -0.16 -10.91 -6.21
CA CYS A 85 0.19 -11.61 -4.98
C CYS A 85 -0.48 -13.00 -4.88
N ARG A 86 -1.78 -13.11 -5.23
CA ARG A 86 -2.49 -14.39 -5.25
C ARG A 86 -1.91 -15.36 -6.29
N LYS A 87 -1.61 -14.90 -7.51
CA LYS A 87 -1.06 -15.71 -8.61
C LYS A 87 0.27 -16.37 -8.23
N PHE A 88 1.13 -15.63 -7.52
CA PHE A 88 2.46 -16.08 -7.13
C PHE A 88 2.57 -16.52 -5.66
N ASN A 89 1.43 -16.66 -4.96
CA ASN A 89 1.34 -17.04 -3.56
C ASN A 89 2.23 -16.22 -2.61
N VAL A 90 2.23 -14.89 -2.81
CA VAL A 90 3.04 -13.91 -2.06
C VAL A 90 2.34 -13.55 -0.76
N ILE A 91 2.64 -14.28 0.32
CA ILE A 91 1.86 -14.21 1.57
C ILE A 91 2.46 -13.17 2.53
N ASN A 92 3.78 -13.17 2.73
CA ASN A 92 4.38 -12.38 3.80
C ASN A 92 4.84 -10.97 3.36
N SER A 93 5.01 -10.07 4.33
CA SER A 93 5.35 -8.66 4.09
C SER A 93 6.78 -8.45 3.56
N ARG A 94 7.71 -9.37 3.84
CA ARG A 94 9.10 -9.31 3.35
C ARG A 94 9.13 -9.62 1.84
N GLU A 95 8.44 -10.66 1.42
CA GLU A 95 8.27 -11.06 0.03
C GLU A 95 7.58 -9.95 -0.80
N ARG A 96 6.45 -9.42 -0.29
CA ARG A 96 5.76 -8.30 -0.93
C ARG A 96 6.66 -7.08 -1.09
N ARG A 97 7.45 -6.72 -0.07
CA ARG A 97 8.39 -5.60 -0.17
C ARG A 97 9.35 -5.76 -1.34
N TRP A 98 9.94 -6.94 -1.53
CA TRP A 98 10.83 -7.19 -2.67
C TRP A 98 10.09 -7.12 -4.00
N LEU A 99 8.87 -7.67 -4.10
CA LEU A 99 8.02 -7.55 -5.29
C LEU A 99 7.76 -6.09 -5.66
N TRP A 100 7.48 -5.25 -4.67
CA TRP A 100 7.29 -3.82 -4.86
C TRP A 100 8.56 -3.08 -5.24
N GLU A 101 9.71 -3.45 -4.67
CA GLU A 101 11.01 -2.91 -5.09
C GLU A 101 11.34 -3.32 -6.54
N ALA A 102 11.00 -4.54 -6.99
CA ALA A 102 11.16 -4.96 -8.38
C ALA A 102 10.23 -4.17 -9.33
N ILE A 103 8.95 -4.05 -9.00
CA ILE A 103 7.97 -3.26 -9.77
C ILE A 103 8.37 -1.78 -9.85
N GLU A 104 8.74 -1.16 -8.72
CA GLU A 104 9.14 0.25 -8.66
C GLU A 104 10.38 0.55 -9.49
N ASN A 105 11.37 -0.34 -9.52
CA ASN A 105 12.66 -0.09 -10.17
C ASN A 105 12.74 -0.57 -11.63
N LEU A 106 12.02 -1.63 -12.01
CA LEU A 106 12.24 -2.33 -13.29
C LEU A 106 11.07 -2.20 -14.28
N TYR A 107 9.82 -2.47 -13.85
CA TYR A 107 8.69 -2.63 -14.79
C TYR A 107 7.71 -1.44 -14.82
N ALA A 108 7.54 -0.72 -13.71
CA ALA A 108 6.62 0.43 -13.68
C ALA A 108 7.17 1.64 -14.44
N THR A 109 6.28 2.45 -15.01
CA THR A 109 6.61 3.79 -15.54
C THR A 109 6.26 4.89 -14.54
N ASP A 110 6.70 6.13 -14.81
CA ASP A 110 6.39 7.29 -13.96
C ASP A 110 4.89 7.66 -13.91
N ARG A 111 4.03 6.98 -14.67
CA ARG A 111 2.56 7.07 -14.54
C ARG A 111 2.09 6.58 -13.18
N ILE A 112 2.67 5.48 -12.68
CA ILE A 112 2.26 4.80 -11.44
C ILE A 112 3.31 4.88 -10.32
N LYS A 113 4.50 5.44 -10.57
CA LYS A 113 5.49 5.72 -9.51
C LYS A 113 5.16 6.98 -8.71
N ARG A 114 5.64 7.00 -7.47
CA ARG A 114 5.61 8.17 -6.58
C ARG A 114 6.97 8.38 -5.96
N ALA A 115 7.24 9.60 -5.51
CA ALA A 115 8.50 9.93 -4.85
C ALA A 115 8.70 9.00 -3.63
N ARG A 116 9.87 8.35 -3.58
CA ARG A 116 10.23 7.43 -2.50
C ARG A 116 10.47 8.22 -1.22
N ARG A 117 9.77 7.88 -0.14
CA ARG A 117 9.77 8.64 1.15
C ARG A 117 10.51 7.92 2.28
N GLY A 118 11.53 7.14 1.91
CA GLY A 118 12.34 6.29 2.77
C GLY A 118 12.19 4.79 2.46
N ARG A 119 13.05 3.95 3.05
CA ARG A 119 13.06 2.48 2.81
C ARG A 119 11.79 1.75 3.28
N THR A 120 11.09 2.28 4.27
CA THR A 120 9.89 1.66 4.87
C THR A 120 8.56 2.20 4.32
N ARG A 121 8.61 3.17 3.39
CA ARG A 121 7.42 3.81 2.79
C ARG A 121 7.38 3.52 1.30
N ASN A 122 6.78 2.40 0.93
CA ASN A 122 6.64 1.98 -0.47
C ASN A 122 5.21 2.25 -0.98
N HIS A 123 5.11 2.85 -2.18
CA HIS A 123 3.81 3.23 -2.76
C HIS A 123 2.93 2.04 -3.16
N PHE A 124 3.53 0.98 -3.68
CA PHE A 124 2.81 -0.22 -4.12
C PHE A 124 2.25 -1.01 -2.92
N GLU A 125 2.95 -1.10 -1.79
CA GLU A 125 2.37 -1.65 -0.53
C GLU A 125 1.17 -0.81 -0.08
N TYR A 126 1.23 0.52 -0.21
CA TYR A 126 0.08 1.38 0.14
C TYR A 126 -1.10 1.18 -0.81
N CYS A 127 -0.88 0.97 -2.10
CA CYS A 127 -1.95 0.61 -3.05
C CYS A 127 -2.54 -0.77 -2.71
N HIS A 128 -1.68 -1.77 -2.48
CA HIS A 128 -2.09 -3.13 -2.08
C HIS A 128 -2.92 -3.11 -0.79
N ARG A 129 -2.49 -2.39 0.26
CA ARG A 129 -3.26 -2.18 1.50
C ARG A 129 -4.58 -1.45 1.22
N LEU A 130 -4.57 -0.40 0.39
CA LEU A 130 -5.76 0.38 0.07
C LEU A 130 -6.87 -0.49 -0.56
N ALA A 131 -6.51 -1.46 -1.38
CA ALA A 131 -7.44 -2.39 -2.03
C ALA A 131 -8.10 -3.41 -1.10
N HIS A 132 -7.65 -3.55 0.16
CA HIS A 132 -8.34 -4.37 1.16
C HIS A 132 -9.53 -3.65 1.84
N PHE A 133 -9.64 -2.32 1.68
CA PHE A 133 -10.73 -1.54 2.27
C PHE A 133 -11.99 -1.57 1.40
N PRO A 134 -13.19 -1.36 1.97
CA PRO A 134 -14.40 -1.14 1.19
C PRO A 134 -14.24 0.05 0.22
N LYS A 135 -14.64 -0.11 -1.03
CA LYS A 135 -14.45 0.91 -2.08
C LYS A 135 -15.04 2.27 -1.69
N ASP A 136 -16.22 2.30 -1.07
CA ASP A 136 -16.88 3.54 -0.67
C ASP A 136 -16.10 4.31 0.41
N LEU A 137 -15.47 3.60 1.35
CA LEU A 137 -14.56 4.19 2.34
C LEU A 137 -13.35 4.83 1.63
N VAL A 138 -12.80 4.15 0.62
CA VAL A 138 -11.63 4.62 -0.12
C VAL A 138 -11.96 5.88 -0.92
N LEU A 139 -13.13 5.95 -1.55
CA LEU A 139 -13.60 7.09 -2.33
C LEU A 139 -14.05 8.29 -1.47
N ALA A 140 -14.39 8.08 -0.18
CA ALA A 140 -14.73 9.16 0.75
C ALA A 140 -13.54 10.05 1.16
N LEU A 141 -12.31 9.66 0.83
CA LEU A 141 -11.06 10.32 1.22
C LEU A 141 -10.14 10.52 0.00
N ASN A 142 -9.37 11.60 -0.01
CA ASN A 142 -8.36 11.78 -1.06
C ASN A 142 -7.11 10.94 -0.74
N TRP A 143 -6.27 10.71 -1.77
CA TRP A 143 -4.99 10.02 -1.59
C TRP A 143 -4.06 10.72 -0.56
N SER A 144 -4.21 12.03 -0.34
CA SER A 144 -3.47 12.76 0.70
C SER A 144 -3.76 12.24 2.11
N GLU A 145 -5.02 11.92 2.41
CA GLU A 145 -5.42 11.38 3.71
C GLU A 145 -4.97 9.92 3.87
N TRP A 146 -5.15 9.10 2.82
CA TRP A 146 -4.68 7.71 2.81
C TRP A 146 -3.17 7.58 2.95
N SER A 147 -2.41 8.37 2.19
CA SER A 147 -0.95 8.38 2.32
C SER A 147 -0.50 8.85 3.70
N THR A 148 -1.13 9.88 4.28
CA THR A 148 -0.84 10.32 5.66
C THR A 148 -1.13 9.23 6.70
N PHE A 149 -2.22 8.48 6.51
CA PHE A 149 -2.55 7.32 7.34
C PHE A 149 -1.46 6.24 7.23
N PHE A 150 -1.10 5.78 6.04
CA PHE A 150 -0.07 4.75 5.87
C PHE A 150 1.37 5.23 6.16
N ASP A 151 1.63 6.54 6.17
CA ASP A 151 2.92 7.16 6.53
C ASP A 151 3.15 7.22 8.05
N SER A 152 2.09 7.07 8.86
CA SER A 152 2.15 6.99 10.32
C SER A 152 2.96 5.77 10.76
N LEU A 153 3.84 5.98 11.74
CA LEU A 153 4.68 4.94 12.31
C LEU A 153 3.83 3.78 12.85
N THR A 154 2.86 4.12 13.70
CA THR A 154 1.87 3.21 14.27
C THR A 154 1.12 2.41 13.20
N VAL A 155 0.57 3.07 12.18
CA VAL A 155 -0.24 2.40 11.14
C VAL A 155 0.60 1.51 10.21
N ARG A 156 1.90 1.79 10.10
CA ARG A 156 2.82 0.96 9.32
C ARG A 156 3.24 -0.30 10.07
N GLU A 157 3.48 -0.20 11.37
CA GLU A 157 4.02 -1.29 12.20
C GLU A 157 2.92 -2.17 12.80
N GLU A 158 1.68 -1.66 12.92
CA GLU A 158 0.53 -2.42 13.45
C GLU A 158 -0.52 -2.69 12.36
N PRO A 159 -0.46 -3.84 11.65
CA PRO A 159 -1.38 -4.16 10.56
C PRO A 159 -2.83 -4.39 11.03
N ARG A 160 -3.07 -4.65 12.32
CA ARG A 160 -4.43 -4.86 12.85
C ARG A 160 -5.31 -3.59 12.78
N VAL A 161 -4.71 -2.41 12.60
CA VAL A 161 -5.44 -1.15 12.34
C VAL A 161 -6.27 -1.20 11.06
N ASP A 162 -5.80 -1.89 10.00
CA ASP A 162 -6.53 -2.01 8.73
C ASP A 162 -7.80 -2.85 8.93
N LYS A 163 -7.66 -3.98 9.63
CA LYS A 163 -8.78 -4.86 10.03
C LYS A 163 -9.82 -4.10 10.85
N TRP A 164 -9.39 -3.32 11.85
CA TRP A 164 -10.28 -2.49 12.65
C TRP A 164 -11.01 -1.43 11.82
N LEU A 165 -10.30 -0.69 10.97
CA LEU A 165 -10.88 0.38 10.17
C LEU A 165 -11.89 -0.19 9.14
N CYS A 166 -11.64 -1.38 8.59
CA CYS A 166 -12.62 -2.12 7.79
C CYS A 166 -13.90 -2.48 8.57
N LEU A 167 -13.79 -2.83 9.86
CA LEU A 167 -14.96 -3.08 10.71
C LEU A 167 -15.72 -1.77 11.01
N LYS A 168 -15.02 -0.70 11.38
CA LYS A 168 -15.65 0.61 11.65
C LYS A 168 -16.31 1.27 10.45
N ALA A 169 -15.79 1.04 9.24
CA ALA A 169 -16.44 1.49 8.02
C ALA A 169 -17.82 0.84 7.80
N LYS A 170 -18.03 -0.40 8.27
CA LYS A 170 -19.34 -1.07 8.23
C LYS A 170 -20.33 -0.50 9.26
N GLU A 171 -19.83 -0.09 10.43
CA GLU A 171 -20.66 0.51 11.50
C GLU A 171 -21.11 1.94 11.15
N SER A 172 -20.28 2.74 10.46
CA SER A 172 -20.58 4.16 10.18
C SER A 172 -19.81 4.69 8.96
N TRP A 173 -20.52 4.88 7.84
CA TRP A 173 -19.93 5.39 6.59
C TRP A 173 -19.54 6.89 6.60
N LYS A 174 -20.02 7.68 7.57
CA LYS A 174 -19.81 9.13 7.63
C LYS A 174 -18.43 9.52 8.18
N ILE A 175 -17.39 9.28 7.39
CA ILE A 175 -16.01 9.71 7.67
C ILE A 175 -15.71 10.98 6.86
N ASN A 176 -15.30 12.05 7.53
CA ASN A 176 -14.87 13.29 6.87
C ASN A 176 -13.34 13.43 6.90
N ARG A 177 -12.77 14.12 5.90
CA ARG A 177 -11.31 14.25 5.71
C ARG A 177 -10.59 14.85 6.93
N LEU A 178 -11.15 15.89 7.55
CA LEU A 178 -10.57 16.52 8.74
C LEU A 178 -10.55 15.57 9.94
N PHE A 179 -11.62 14.80 10.12
CA PHE A 179 -11.74 13.79 11.16
C PHE A 179 -10.74 12.65 10.97
N PHE A 180 -10.64 12.09 9.77
CA PHE A 180 -9.73 10.99 9.50
C PHE A 180 -8.25 11.39 9.72
N ARG A 181 -7.89 12.62 9.31
CA ARG A 181 -6.56 13.17 9.59
C ARG A 181 -6.30 13.36 11.09
N ARG A 182 -7.21 14.02 11.82
CA ARG A 182 -7.08 14.21 13.29
C ARG A 182 -7.04 12.86 14.02
N PHE A 183 -7.81 11.88 13.56
CA PHE A 183 -7.79 10.53 14.10
C PHE A 183 -6.42 9.88 13.93
N THR A 184 -5.86 9.92 12.72
CA THR A 184 -4.51 9.43 12.40
C THR A 184 -3.46 10.06 13.31
N GLU A 185 -3.49 11.39 13.47
CA GLU A 185 -2.57 12.14 14.33
C GLU A 185 -2.70 11.73 15.81
N ASN A 186 -3.93 11.58 16.32
CA ASN A 186 -4.21 11.16 17.70
C ASN A 186 -3.86 9.69 17.96
N LEU A 187 -4.11 8.80 16.99
CA LEU A 187 -3.78 7.38 17.05
C LEU A 187 -2.26 7.19 17.15
N ASN A 188 -1.52 7.86 16.27
CA ASN A 188 -0.06 7.85 16.29
C ASN A 188 0.48 8.39 17.63
N LYS A 189 -0.08 9.49 18.17
CA LYS A 189 0.29 10.01 19.51
C LYS A 189 0.01 9.02 20.64
N ARG A 190 -1.11 8.28 20.59
CA ARG A 190 -1.53 7.34 21.66
C ARG A 190 -0.67 6.08 21.71
N ILE A 191 -0.13 5.63 20.58
CA ILE A 191 0.47 4.29 20.43
C ILE A 191 1.99 4.32 20.17
N ARG A 192 2.56 5.43 19.68
CA ARG A 192 4.00 5.53 19.31
C ARG A 192 5.02 4.96 20.32
N TYR A 193 4.69 4.95 21.61
CA TYR A 193 5.55 4.47 22.69
C TYR A 193 4.96 3.27 23.46
N LYS A 194 4.01 2.56 22.86
CA LYS A 194 3.40 1.34 23.42
C LYS A 194 3.84 0.15 22.59
N ASP A 195 4.30 -0.90 23.26
CA ASP A 195 4.27 -2.22 22.67
C ASP A 195 2.80 -2.64 22.49
N THR A 196 2.38 -2.92 21.26
CA THR A 196 1.04 -3.42 20.94
C THR A 196 1.01 -4.92 20.78
N SER A 197 2.16 -5.61 20.73
CA SER A 197 2.22 -7.07 20.59
C SER A 197 1.67 -7.79 21.82
N VAL A 198 1.79 -7.18 23.01
CA VAL A 198 1.22 -7.66 24.27
C VAL A 198 -0.30 -7.47 24.39
N LEU A 199 -0.94 -6.74 23.47
CA LEU A 199 -2.38 -6.49 23.48
C LEU A 199 -3.10 -7.46 22.53
N SER A 200 -4.19 -8.05 23.02
CA SER A 200 -5.13 -8.77 22.17
C SER A 200 -5.82 -7.84 21.16
N ASP A 201 -6.35 -8.42 20.08
CA ASP A 201 -7.16 -7.68 19.10
C ASP A 201 -8.29 -6.88 19.78
N LYS A 202 -8.91 -7.44 20.82
CA LYS A 202 -10.03 -6.80 21.55
C LYS A 202 -9.57 -5.54 22.28
N GLU A 203 -8.50 -5.62 23.06
CA GLU A 203 -7.96 -4.49 23.83
C GLU A 203 -7.41 -3.40 22.91
N LEU A 204 -6.73 -3.81 21.84
CA LEU A 204 -6.18 -2.90 20.84
C LEU A 204 -7.30 -2.16 20.09
N PHE A 205 -8.38 -2.85 19.73
CA PHE A 205 -9.53 -2.24 19.06
C PHE A 205 -10.32 -1.33 20.00
N GLN A 206 -10.43 -1.67 21.29
CA GLN A 206 -11.00 -0.76 22.30
C GLN A 206 -10.17 0.54 22.42
N LEU A 207 -8.83 0.44 22.41
CA LEU A 207 -7.95 1.61 22.41
C LEU A 207 -8.16 2.46 21.14
N TYR A 208 -8.38 1.84 19.98
CA TYR A 208 -8.69 2.57 18.75
C TYR A 208 -10.07 3.25 18.81
N ASP A 209 -11.08 2.57 19.37
CA ASP A 209 -12.44 3.09 19.56
C ASP A 209 -12.48 4.30 20.52
N GLU A 210 -11.66 4.28 21.58
CA GLU A 210 -11.45 5.44 22.43
C GLU A 210 -10.89 6.64 21.64
N VAL A 211 -9.83 6.42 20.84
CA VAL A 211 -9.19 7.48 20.06
C VAL A 211 -10.14 8.03 19.00
N TRP A 212 -10.88 7.17 18.32
CA TRP A 212 -11.91 7.51 17.35
C TRP A 212 -13.01 8.37 17.99
N SER A 213 -13.56 7.92 19.13
CA SER A 213 -14.62 8.60 19.85
C SER A 213 -14.18 9.96 20.41
N LYS A 214 -12.99 10.03 21.04
CA LYS A 214 -12.38 11.28 21.52
C LYS A 214 -12.12 12.26 20.37
N THR A 215 -11.63 11.76 19.23
CA THR A 215 -11.43 12.60 18.03
C THR A 215 -12.76 13.14 17.50
N LYS A 216 -13.82 12.33 17.47
CA LYS A 216 -15.13 12.72 16.93
C LYS A 216 -15.78 13.84 17.76
N ARG A 217 -15.65 13.79 19.09
CA ARG A 217 -16.12 14.84 20.02
C ARG A 217 -15.36 16.16 19.84
N ASN A 218 -14.06 16.10 19.55
CA ASN A 218 -13.18 17.27 19.48
C ASN A 218 -13.15 17.95 18.11
N ILE A 219 -14.13 17.69 17.24
CA ILE A 219 -14.28 18.39 15.97
C ILE A 219 -15.46 19.35 16.10
N PRO A 220 -15.23 20.67 15.93
CA PRO A 220 -16.33 21.61 15.95
C PRO A 220 -17.32 21.23 14.86
N ALA A 221 -18.60 21.14 15.21
CA ALA A 221 -19.66 21.08 14.21
C ALA A 221 -19.46 22.25 13.24
N LYS A 222 -19.58 22.00 11.93
CA LYS A 222 -19.59 23.10 10.95
C LYS A 222 -20.66 24.09 11.39
N LYS A 223 -20.27 25.33 11.69
CA LYS A 223 -21.23 26.44 11.67
C LYS A 223 -21.79 26.49 10.25
N SER A 224 -23.07 26.20 10.10
CA SER A 224 -23.84 26.51 8.92
C SER A 224 -23.91 28.03 8.81
N HIS A 225 -23.19 28.57 7.83
CA HIS A 225 -23.43 29.88 7.22
C HIS A 225 -24.15 29.63 5.91
#